data_AF-A0A349HHM2-F1
#
_entry.id   AF-A0A349HHM2-F1
#
_cell.length_a   1.000
_cell.length_b   1.000
_cell.length_c   1.000
_cell.angle_alpha   90.00
_cell.angle_beta   90.00
_cell.angle_gamma   90.00
#
_symmetry.space_group_name_H-M   'P 1'
#
loop_
_entity.id
_entity.type
_entity.pdbx_description
1 polymer ?
#
loop_
_entity_poly.entity_id
_entity_poly.type
_entity_poly.pdbx_seq_one_letter_code
_entity_poly.pdbx_strand_id
1 'polypeptide(L)'
;TNGMALLGNTQTALAKYLFIGAKEDMEHGEDCHNIPVFFKHMLERVNLKRDLHFITRTTIDTLDYSGLGFNEGSKLIFAAAGSIKRKLSTKPPELPPLPDGFGAAKLFAPGIVLIKGRKSETARGEQDPQMERLGEALKHAKGIDGLPMIVVVDDPDFAAKNWDNFLWVTFTRSDPATDVYGAEAFTKAKHWGTDKALIIDARMKTYQAPPLDPDPEVEKRVDALAASGGPLYGII
;
A
#
# COMPACT_ATOMS: atom_id res chain seq x y z
N THR A 1 18.89 -13.26 -0.71
CA THR A 1 20.10 -12.60 -0.18
C THR A 1 20.10 -11.10 -0.45
N ASN A 2 19.79 -10.63 -1.67
CA ASN A 2 19.83 -9.19 -2.00
C ASN A 2 18.81 -8.32 -1.22
N GLY A 3 17.59 -8.81 -0.94
CA GLY A 3 16.58 -8.01 -0.23
C GLY A 3 17.00 -7.59 1.18
N MET A 4 17.57 -8.51 1.96
CA MET A 4 18.07 -8.19 3.31
C MET A 4 19.29 -7.26 3.28
N ALA A 5 20.12 -7.34 2.23
CA ALA A 5 21.24 -6.41 2.07
C ALA A 5 20.76 -4.98 1.80
N LEU A 6 19.71 -4.81 0.98
CA LEU A 6 19.07 -3.51 0.73
C LEU A 6 18.42 -2.94 1.99
N LEU A 7 17.78 -3.78 2.81
CA LEU A 7 17.12 -3.34 4.03
C LEU A 7 18.07 -3.19 5.23
N GLY A 8 19.30 -3.71 5.13
CA GLY A 8 20.29 -3.68 6.20
C GLY A 8 21.43 -2.68 5.98
N ASN A 9 21.68 -2.26 4.74
CA ASN A 9 22.77 -1.35 4.41
C ASN A 9 22.24 -0.22 3.50
N THR A 10 22.83 0.97 3.64
CA THR A 10 22.56 2.18 2.81
C THR A 10 21.27 2.95 3.15
N GLN A 11 20.97 3.99 2.37
CA GLN A 11 19.74 4.79 2.46
C GLN A 11 18.43 3.99 2.35
N THR A 12 18.48 2.79 1.74
CA THR A 12 17.29 1.93 1.60
C THR A 12 16.93 1.18 2.88
N ALA A 13 17.77 1.23 3.92
CA ALA A 13 17.52 0.54 5.19
C ALA A 13 16.25 1.02 5.90
N LEU A 14 15.78 2.25 5.63
CA LEU A 14 14.57 2.80 6.23
C LEU A 14 13.29 2.40 5.48
N ALA A 15 13.38 1.79 4.30
CA ALA A 15 12.20 1.35 3.55
C ALA A 15 11.40 0.29 4.33
N LYS A 16 10.07 0.41 4.31
CA LYS A 16 9.14 -0.58 4.91
C LYS A 16 8.69 -1.64 3.92
N TYR A 17 8.47 -1.25 2.68
CA TYR A 17 8.01 -2.15 1.62
C TYR A 17 9.09 -2.25 0.56
N LEU A 18 9.50 -3.48 0.24
CA LEU A 18 10.45 -3.77 -0.82
C LEU A 18 9.82 -4.73 -1.82
N PHE A 19 9.65 -4.28 -3.06
CA PHE A 19 9.25 -5.13 -4.16
C PHE A 19 10.51 -5.51 -4.95
N ILE A 20 10.76 -6.81 -5.08
CA ILE A 20 11.89 -7.34 -5.84
C ILE A 20 11.40 -8.38 -6.85
N GLY A 21 11.73 -8.12 -8.11
CA GLY A 21 11.40 -8.96 -9.25
C GLY A 21 12.64 -9.31 -10.07
N ALA A 22 12.54 -10.37 -10.87
CA ALA A 22 13.57 -10.77 -11.82
C ALA A 22 13.44 -9.94 -13.10
N LYS A 23 14.51 -9.21 -13.45
CA LYS A 23 14.52 -8.35 -14.64
C LYS A 23 14.35 -9.15 -15.94
N GLU A 24 14.80 -10.40 -15.92
CA GLU A 24 14.76 -11.34 -17.04
C GLU A 24 13.32 -11.77 -17.39
N ASP A 25 12.38 -11.61 -16.46
CA ASP A 25 10.97 -11.92 -16.65
C ASP A 25 10.15 -10.72 -17.17
N MET A 26 10.75 -9.54 -17.26
CA MET A 26 10.13 -8.32 -17.79
C MET A 26 10.29 -8.22 -19.31
N GLU A 27 9.38 -7.51 -19.98
CA GLU A 27 9.53 -7.28 -21.42
C GLU A 27 10.75 -6.40 -21.73
N HIS A 28 11.29 -6.52 -22.94
CA HIS A 28 12.46 -5.74 -23.34
C HIS A 28 12.17 -4.24 -23.26
N GLY A 29 13.01 -3.51 -22.52
CA GLY A 29 12.88 -2.07 -22.30
C GLY A 29 12.02 -1.68 -21.09
N GLU A 30 11.31 -2.60 -20.44
CA GLU A 30 10.55 -2.32 -19.21
C GLU A 30 11.43 -2.46 -17.96
N ASP A 31 11.28 -1.59 -16.96
CA ASP A 31 12.01 -1.66 -15.70
C ASP A 31 11.19 -1.16 -14.49
N CYS A 32 11.82 -1.14 -13.31
CA CYS A 32 11.18 -0.71 -12.07
C CYS A 32 10.97 0.81 -11.95
N HIS A 33 11.53 1.63 -12.84
CA HIS A 33 11.28 3.07 -12.88
C HIS A 33 9.91 3.39 -13.49
N ASN A 34 9.35 2.50 -14.31
CA ASN A 34 7.96 2.57 -14.72
C ASN A 34 7.07 1.85 -13.70
N ILE A 35 6.62 2.60 -12.69
CA ILE A 35 5.83 2.10 -11.56
C ILE A 35 4.60 1.29 -12.01
N PRO A 36 3.70 1.79 -12.90
CA PRO A 36 2.55 1.00 -13.35
C PRO A 36 2.93 -0.35 -13.97
N VAL A 37 3.95 -0.37 -14.83
CA VAL A 37 4.45 -1.58 -15.49
C VAL A 37 5.03 -2.55 -14.45
N PHE A 38 5.84 -2.03 -13.53
CA PHE A 38 6.47 -2.84 -12.50
C PHE A 38 5.45 -3.45 -11.52
N PHE A 39 4.45 -2.69 -11.08
CA PHE A 39 3.38 -3.22 -10.24
C PHE A 39 2.56 -4.28 -10.97
N LYS A 40 2.21 -4.08 -12.25
CA LYS A 40 1.56 -5.11 -13.06
C LYS A 40 2.41 -6.38 -13.13
N HIS A 41 3.69 -6.25 -13.46
CA HIS A 41 4.64 -7.37 -13.53
C HIS A 41 4.70 -8.16 -12.22
N MET A 42 4.82 -7.46 -11.09
CA MET A 42 4.88 -8.05 -9.75
C MET A 42 3.57 -8.76 -9.38
N LEU A 43 2.43 -8.10 -9.57
CA LEU A 43 1.11 -8.62 -9.17
C LEU A 43 0.65 -9.80 -10.04
N GLU A 44 1.09 -9.89 -11.30
CA GLU A 44 0.87 -11.07 -12.14
C GLU A 44 1.60 -12.31 -11.61
N ARG A 45 2.73 -12.14 -10.92
CA ARG A 45 3.67 -13.22 -10.56
C ARG A 45 3.72 -13.56 -9.08
N VAL A 46 3.36 -12.65 -8.18
CA VAL A 46 3.48 -12.88 -6.73
C VAL A 46 2.63 -14.08 -6.29
N ASN A 47 3.19 -15.03 -5.57
CA ASN A 47 2.41 -16.03 -4.83
C ASN A 47 2.18 -15.52 -3.40
N LEU A 48 0.98 -15.03 -3.09
CA LEU A 48 0.66 -14.47 -1.77
C LEU A 48 0.76 -15.47 -0.61
N LYS A 49 0.90 -16.77 -0.92
CA LYS A 49 1.12 -17.85 0.05
C LYS A 49 2.59 -18.08 0.41
N ARG A 50 3.53 -17.44 -0.32
CA ARG A 50 4.97 -17.77 -0.28
C ARG A 50 5.88 -16.55 -0.36
N ASP A 51 5.54 -15.59 -1.22
CA ASP A 51 6.43 -14.52 -1.68
C ASP A 51 6.38 -13.27 -0.79
N LEU A 52 5.75 -13.39 0.39
CA LEU A 52 5.62 -12.34 1.39
C LEU A 52 6.58 -12.64 2.56
N HIS A 53 7.60 -11.81 2.73
CA HIS A 53 8.59 -12.00 3.79
C HIS A 53 8.57 -10.83 4.76
N PHE A 54 8.03 -11.08 5.96
CA PHE A 54 7.91 -10.08 7.02
C PHE A 54 9.15 -10.06 7.91
N ILE A 55 9.55 -8.86 8.30
CA ILE A 55 10.50 -8.57 9.38
C ILE A 55 9.75 -7.74 10.39
N THR A 56 9.29 -8.34 11.48
CA THR A 56 8.21 -7.78 12.31
C THR A 56 8.68 -6.93 13.50
N ARG A 57 9.98 -6.92 13.79
CA ARG A 57 10.59 -6.16 14.89
C ARG A 57 11.91 -5.58 14.42
N THR A 58 11.87 -4.42 13.78
CA THR A 58 13.05 -3.78 13.18
C THR A 58 12.97 -2.26 13.27
N THR A 59 14.05 -1.61 12.86
CA THR A 59 14.14 -0.16 12.85
C THR A 59 13.55 0.45 11.57
N ILE A 60 12.87 1.58 11.75
CA ILE A 60 12.25 2.36 10.67
C ILE A 60 12.61 3.85 10.82
N ASP A 61 12.18 4.67 9.87
CA ASP A 61 12.36 6.13 9.91
C ASP A 61 11.72 6.73 11.17
N THR A 62 12.40 7.69 11.78
CA THR A 62 11.93 8.46 12.94
C THR A 62 10.63 9.21 12.67
N LEU A 63 10.39 9.65 11.42
CA LEU A 63 9.17 10.34 11.02
C LEU A 63 8.06 9.39 10.57
N ASP A 64 8.27 8.09 10.70
CA ASP A 64 7.25 7.10 10.41
C ASP A 64 6.32 6.89 11.61
N TYR A 65 5.17 7.55 11.55
CA TYR A 65 4.16 7.45 12.60
C TYR A 65 3.26 6.21 12.48
N SER A 66 3.46 5.34 11.50
CA SER A 66 2.66 4.12 11.33
C SER A 66 3.16 2.95 12.19
N GLY A 67 4.44 2.95 12.57
CA GLY A 67 5.08 1.88 13.31
C GLY A 67 4.62 1.73 14.76
N LEU A 68 5.28 0.81 15.47
CA LEU A 68 4.99 0.44 16.86
C LEU A 68 5.40 1.53 17.86
N GLY A 69 6.41 2.32 17.51
CA GLY A 69 7.04 3.28 18.40
C GLY A 69 8.10 4.10 17.69
N PHE A 70 8.89 4.85 18.46
CA PHE A 70 9.97 5.67 17.92
C PHE A 70 11.06 4.76 17.33
N ASN A 71 11.32 4.88 16.03
CA ASN A 71 12.23 4.00 15.28
C ASN A 71 11.89 2.51 15.38
N GLU A 72 10.65 2.15 15.70
CA GLU A 72 10.22 0.75 15.82
C GLU A 72 9.08 0.45 14.86
N GLY A 73 9.24 -0.60 14.07
CA GLY A 73 8.19 -1.07 13.18
C GLY A 73 8.57 -2.36 12.49
N SER A 74 8.01 -2.53 11.31
CA SER A 74 8.19 -3.74 10.50
C SER A 74 8.46 -3.43 9.03
N LYS A 75 8.92 -4.47 8.32
CA LYS A 75 9.19 -4.43 6.90
C LYS A 75 8.55 -5.64 6.21
N LEU A 76 8.14 -5.47 4.97
CA LEU A 76 7.63 -6.54 4.11
C LEU A 76 8.35 -6.52 2.75
N ILE A 77 8.90 -7.67 2.39
CA ILE A 77 9.47 -7.93 1.07
C ILE A 77 8.48 -8.73 0.24
N PHE A 78 8.12 -8.22 -0.93
CA PHE A 78 7.48 -8.96 -2.02
C PHE A 78 8.55 -9.49 -2.95
N ALA A 79 8.81 -10.79 -2.92
CA ALA A 79 9.84 -11.43 -3.75
C ALA A 79 9.20 -12.35 -4.80
N ALA A 80 8.93 -11.82 -5.99
CA ALA A 80 8.21 -12.53 -7.04
C ALA A 80 9.05 -12.67 -8.31
N ALA A 81 9.17 -13.89 -8.82
CA ALA A 81 9.86 -14.19 -10.08
C ALA A 81 9.25 -15.44 -10.74
N GLY A 82 9.55 -15.61 -12.02
CA GLY A 82 9.12 -16.69 -12.88
C GLY A 82 7.82 -16.42 -13.62
N SER A 83 7.08 -17.49 -13.90
CA SER A 83 5.88 -17.46 -14.73
C SER A 83 4.73 -16.67 -14.09
N ILE A 84 3.92 -16.06 -14.97
CA ILE A 84 2.65 -15.42 -14.60
C ILE A 84 1.74 -16.45 -13.90
N LYS A 85 1.21 -16.08 -12.73
CA LYS A 85 0.33 -16.91 -11.90
C LYS A 85 -1.15 -16.56 -12.05
N ARG A 86 -1.46 -15.32 -12.44
CA ARG A 86 -2.83 -14.82 -12.56
C ARG A 86 -2.96 -13.78 -13.66
N LYS A 87 -4.17 -13.64 -14.18
CA LYS A 87 -4.58 -12.50 -14.99
C LYS A 87 -5.17 -11.43 -14.07
N LEU A 88 -4.64 -10.21 -14.13
CA LEU A 88 -5.14 -9.11 -13.31
C LEU A 88 -6.51 -8.61 -13.82
N SER A 89 -7.43 -8.41 -12.88
CA SER A 89 -8.74 -7.85 -13.17
C SER A 89 -8.63 -6.35 -13.50
N THR A 90 -9.39 -5.91 -14.48
CA THR A 90 -9.58 -4.50 -14.85
C THR A 90 -10.98 -4.01 -14.45
N LYS A 91 -11.61 -4.69 -13.50
CA LYS A 91 -12.91 -4.34 -12.92
C LYS A 91 -12.87 -4.53 -11.40
N PRO A 92 -13.60 -3.72 -10.62
CA PRO A 92 -13.76 -3.96 -9.19
C PRO A 92 -14.46 -5.31 -8.94
N PRO A 93 -14.31 -5.90 -7.74
CA PRO A 93 -14.99 -7.13 -7.40
C PRO A 93 -16.48 -6.87 -7.19
N GLU A 94 -17.31 -7.90 -7.36
CA GLU A 94 -18.67 -7.88 -6.84
C GLU A 94 -18.59 -8.07 -5.32
N LEU A 95 -18.73 -6.95 -4.59
CA LEU A 95 -18.61 -6.94 -3.14
C LEU A 95 -19.80 -7.66 -2.48
N PRO A 96 -19.57 -8.53 -1.49
CA PRO A 96 -20.61 -9.00 -0.59
C PRO A 96 -21.02 -7.87 0.37
N PRO A 97 -22.04 -8.07 1.22
CA PRO A 97 -22.27 -7.19 2.37
C PRO A 97 -20.99 -7.04 3.18
N LEU A 98 -20.53 -5.80 3.35
CA LEU A 98 -19.32 -5.49 4.10
C LEU A 98 -19.65 -5.15 5.55
N PRO A 99 -18.70 -5.32 6.49
CA PRO A 99 -18.87 -4.84 7.85
C PRO A 99 -19.09 -3.32 7.92
N ASP A 100 -19.74 -2.88 8.98
CA ASP A 100 -19.97 -1.45 9.22
C ASP A 100 -18.66 -0.66 9.22
N GLY A 101 -18.68 0.48 8.52
CA GLY A 101 -17.52 1.36 8.40
C GLY A 101 -16.70 1.14 7.12
N PHE A 102 -16.99 0.11 6.33
CA PHE A 102 -16.44 -0.07 4.99
C PHE A 102 -17.49 0.26 3.91
N GLY A 103 -17.02 0.67 2.73
CA GLY A 103 -17.86 1.18 1.66
C GLY A 103 -17.47 0.67 0.28
N ALA A 104 -17.81 1.45 -0.73
CA ALA A 104 -17.62 1.07 -2.13
C ALA A 104 -16.15 0.78 -2.47
N ALA A 105 -15.97 -0.19 -3.38
CA ALA A 105 -14.70 -0.50 -4.01
C ALA A 105 -14.51 0.35 -5.28
N LYS A 106 -13.29 0.84 -5.49
CA LYS A 106 -12.87 1.56 -6.69
C LYS A 106 -11.63 0.88 -7.27
N LEU A 107 -11.68 0.50 -8.54
CA LEU A 107 -10.49 0.01 -9.23
C LEU A 107 -9.49 1.17 -9.37
N PHE A 108 -8.25 0.95 -8.95
CA PHE A 108 -7.18 1.92 -9.15
C PHE A 108 -6.34 1.57 -10.38
N ALA A 109 -5.82 0.34 -10.42
CA ALA A 109 -5.01 -0.20 -11.50
C ALA A 109 -5.35 -1.68 -11.72
N PRO A 110 -4.94 -2.32 -12.82
CA PRO A 110 -5.14 -3.76 -12.99
C PRO A 110 -4.62 -4.53 -11.76
N GLY A 111 -5.51 -5.29 -11.12
CA GLY A 111 -5.18 -6.07 -9.93
C GLY A 111 -5.15 -5.31 -8.60
N ILE A 112 -5.42 -4.00 -8.60
CA ILE A 112 -5.42 -3.15 -7.40
C ILE A 112 -6.79 -2.47 -7.23
N VAL A 113 -7.42 -2.69 -6.08
CA VAL A 113 -8.69 -2.06 -5.72
C VAL A 113 -8.57 -1.31 -4.41
N LEU A 114 -9.20 -0.14 -4.33
CA LEU A 114 -9.31 0.65 -3.13
C LEU A 114 -10.70 0.44 -2.51
N ILE A 115 -10.77 0.22 -1.21
CA ILE A 115 -12.04 0.15 -0.47
C ILE A 115 -12.10 1.35 0.48
N LYS A 116 -13.23 2.06 0.47
CA LYS A 116 -13.45 3.11 1.46
C LYS A 116 -13.58 2.51 2.85
N GLY A 117 -12.85 3.04 3.83
CA GLY A 117 -12.99 2.69 5.24
C GLY A 117 -13.00 3.93 6.13
N ARG A 118 -13.71 3.90 7.26
CA ARG A 118 -13.62 4.94 8.29
C ARG A 118 -12.25 4.89 8.96
N LYS A 119 -11.70 6.06 9.32
CA LYS A 119 -10.45 6.20 10.10
C LYS A 119 -10.37 5.15 11.20
N SER A 120 -9.20 4.55 11.36
CA SER A 120 -8.99 3.50 12.35
C SER A 120 -8.82 4.13 13.74
N GLU A 121 -9.56 3.58 14.71
CA GLU A 121 -9.45 3.90 16.14
C GLU A 121 -8.58 2.88 16.87
N THR A 122 -7.95 1.95 16.15
CA THR A 122 -7.11 0.88 16.72
C THR A 122 -5.91 1.47 17.45
N ALA A 123 -5.57 0.85 18.59
CA ALA A 123 -4.40 1.21 19.35
C ALA A 123 -3.11 0.97 18.54
N ARG A 124 -2.08 1.78 18.79
CA ARG A 124 -0.79 1.63 18.10
C ARG A 124 -0.21 0.24 18.38
N GLY A 125 0.27 -0.41 17.32
CA GLY A 125 0.93 -1.71 17.40
C GLY A 125 -0.02 -2.91 17.45
N GLU A 126 -1.32 -2.69 17.34
CA GLU A 126 -2.34 -3.74 17.31
C GLU A 126 -2.94 -3.87 15.91
N GLN A 127 -3.41 -5.08 15.58
CA GLN A 127 -4.25 -5.29 14.41
C GLN A 127 -5.68 -4.84 14.69
N ASP A 128 -6.36 -4.27 13.69
CA ASP A 128 -7.77 -3.88 13.74
C ASP A 128 -8.69 -5.09 13.48
N PRO A 129 -9.52 -5.51 14.46
CA PRO A 129 -10.47 -6.61 14.26
C PRO A 129 -11.51 -6.36 13.15
N GLN A 130 -11.77 -5.09 12.78
CA GLN A 130 -12.64 -4.77 11.64
C GLN A 130 -12.01 -5.17 10.31
N MET A 131 -10.67 -5.09 10.19
CA MET A 131 -9.96 -5.50 8.98
C MET A 131 -9.96 -7.02 8.81
N GLU A 132 -9.87 -7.77 9.90
CA GLU A 132 -10.07 -9.23 9.88
C GLU A 132 -11.49 -9.59 9.42
N ARG A 133 -12.52 -8.92 9.97
CA ARG A 133 -13.91 -9.09 9.51
C ARG A 133 -14.09 -8.73 8.03
N LEU A 134 -13.40 -7.71 7.55
CA LEU A 134 -13.40 -7.34 6.14
C LEU A 134 -12.76 -8.45 5.28
N GLY A 135 -11.63 -9.01 5.70
CA GLY A 135 -10.99 -10.15 5.03
C GLY A 135 -11.90 -11.37 4.94
N GLU A 136 -12.62 -11.66 6.03
CA GLU A 136 -13.62 -12.74 6.08
C GLU A 136 -14.80 -12.51 5.14
N ALA A 137 -15.26 -11.26 4.96
CA ALA A 137 -16.27 -10.95 3.97
C ALA A 137 -15.71 -11.08 2.54
N LEU A 138 -14.54 -10.50 2.30
CA LEU A 138 -13.94 -10.40 0.97
C LEU A 138 -13.53 -11.75 0.38
N LYS A 139 -13.23 -12.78 1.19
CA LYS A 139 -12.94 -14.13 0.65
C LYS A 139 -14.09 -14.71 -0.19
N HIS A 140 -15.31 -14.18 -0.04
CA HIS A 140 -16.49 -14.55 -0.82
C HIS A 140 -16.81 -13.60 -1.98
N ALA A 141 -16.02 -12.53 -2.16
CA ALA A 141 -16.25 -11.55 -3.23
C ALA A 141 -15.97 -12.15 -4.61
N LYS A 142 -16.89 -11.95 -5.55
CA LYS A 142 -16.74 -12.47 -6.91
C LYS A 142 -15.68 -11.68 -7.66
N GLY A 143 -14.73 -12.37 -8.27
CA GLY A 143 -13.62 -11.75 -9.02
C GLY A 143 -12.41 -11.35 -8.18
N ILE A 144 -12.40 -11.64 -6.87
CA ILE A 144 -11.27 -11.29 -5.99
C ILE A 144 -9.95 -11.96 -6.39
N ASP A 145 -9.98 -13.15 -7.01
CA ASP A 145 -8.78 -13.87 -7.46
C ASP A 145 -7.95 -13.09 -8.51
N GLY A 146 -8.59 -12.14 -9.22
CA GLY A 146 -7.92 -11.23 -10.16
C GLY A 146 -7.38 -9.95 -9.52
N LEU A 147 -7.58 -9.76 -8.21
CA LEU A 147 -7.26 -8.54 -7.45
C LEU A 147 -6.33 -8.89 -6.28
N PRO A 148 -5.06 -9.22 -6.55
CA PRO A 148 -4.12 -9.66 -5.51
C PRO A 148 -3.82 -8.60 -4.45
N MET A 149 -4.15 -7.32 -4.70
CA MET A 149 -3.94 -6.22 -3.77
C MET A 149 -5.22 -5.41 -3.57
N ILE A 150 -5.66 -5.35 -2.33
CA ILE A 150 -6.76 -4.52 -1.85
C ILE A 150 -6.16 -3.53 -0.87
N VAL A 151 -6.47 -2.24 -1.02
CA VAL A 151 -6.01 -1.21 -0.08
C VAL A 151 -7.23 -0.52 0.51
N VAL A 152 -7.30 -0.43 1.83
CA VAL A 152 -8.38 0.28 2.52
C VAL A 152 -7.91 1.69 2.85
N VAL A 153 -8.68 2.70 2.45
CA VAL A 153 -8.31 4.11 2.57
C VAL A 153 -9.52 4.95 3.01
N ASP A 154 -9.26 6.10 3.63
CA ASP A 154 -10.32 7.03 4.03
C ASP A 154 -11.01 7.70 2.82
N ASP A 155 -10.20 8.03 1.81
CA ASP A 155 -10.60 8.71 0.59
C ASP A 155 -10.06 7.98 -0.66
N PRO A 156 -10.85 7.06 -1.25
CA PRO A 156 -10.48 6.37 -2.48
C PRO A 156 -10.37 7.29 -3.70
N ASP A 157 -11.04 8.44 -3.72
CA ASP A 157 -10.99 9.35 -4.85
C ASP A 157 -9.66 10.09 -4.90
N PHE A 158 -9.19 10.57 -3.74
CA PHE A 158 -7.86 11.14 -3.61
C PHE A 158 -6.76 10.11 -3.91
N ALA A 159 -6.84 8.93 -3.29
CA ALA A 159 -5.81 7.90 -3.44
C ALA A 159 -5.74 7.34 -4.87
N ALA A 160 -6.87 7.25 -5.59
CA ALA A 160 -6.90 6.78 -6.98
C ALA A 160 -6.54 7.85 -8.02
N LYS A 161 -6.28 9.10 -7.62
CA LYS A 161 -6.06 10.21 -8.56
C LYS A 161 -4.84 9.99 -9.46
N ASN A 162 -3.77 9.44 -8.92
CA ASN A 162 -2.53 9.10 -9.64
C ASN A 162 -1.70 8.10 -8.82
N TRP A 163 -0.59 7.61 -9.39
CA TRP A 163 0.32 6.68 -8.72
C TRP A 163 1.00 7.29 -7.50
N ASP A 164 1.38 8.57 -7.54
CA ASP A 164 2.06 9.21 -6.41
C ASP A 164 1.16 9.24 -5.16
N ASN A 165 -0.10 9.60 -5.32
CA ASN A 165 -1.10 9.57 -4.26
C ASN A 165 -1.34 8.15 -3.75
N PHE A 166 -1.47 7.17 -4.65
CA PHE A 166 -1.65 5.77 -4.28
C PHE A 166 -0.46 5.27 -3.44
N LEU A 167 0.76 5.48 -3.91
CA LEU A 167 1.98 5.05 -3.22
C LEU A 167 2.13 5.75 -1.87
N TRP A 168 1.90 7.06 -1.83
CA TRP A 168 1.96 7.84 -0.60
C TRP A 168 0.96 7.34 0.42
N VAL A 169 -0.34 7.29 0.07
CA VAL A 169 -1.38 6.84 1.00
C VAL A 169 -1.11 5.41 1.47
N THR A 170 -0.86 4.50 0.53
CA THR A 170 -0.74 3.06 0.82
C THR A 170 0.42 2.77 1.75
N PHE A 171 1.62 3.27 1.44
CA PHE A 171 2.85 2.80 2.09
C PHE A 171 3.34 3.71 3.22
N THR A 172 2.89 4.97 3.29
CA THR A 172 3.26 5.85 4.43
C THR A 172 2.32 5.70 5.62
N ARG A 173 1.08 5.24 5.41
CA ARG A 173 0.08 5.11 6.48
C ARG A 173 0.00 3.71 7.09
N SER A 174 0.76 2.75 6.58
CA SER A 174 0.74 1.36 7.03
C SER A 174 2.08 0.90 7.59
N ASP A 175 2.06 0.18 8.71
CA ASP A 175 3.16 -0.69 9.17
C ASP A 175 2.87 -2.15 8.78
N PRO A 176 3.76 -2.83 8.03
CA PRO A 176 3.46 -4.14 7.47
C PRO A 176 2.93 -5.20 8.44
N ALA A 177 3.44 -5.28 9.66
CA ALA A 177 3.11 -6.34 10.62
C ALA A 177 1.73 -6.15 11.26
N THR A 178 1.25 -4.91 11.37
CA THR A 178 -0.02 -4.58 12.02
C THR A 178 -1.11 -4.19 11.02
N ASP A 179 -0.73 -3.71 9.84
CA ASP A 179 -1.65 -3.15 8.85
C ASP A 179 -1.80 -4.03 7.59
N VAL A 180 -1.22 -5.23 7.56
CA VAL A 180 -1.42 -6.19 6.47
C VAL A 180 -2.29 -7.35 6.93
N TYR A 181 -3.32 -7.63 6.14
CA TYR A 181 -4.33 -8.65 6.33
C TYR A 181 -4.50 -9.44 5.03
N GLY A 182 -5.36 -10.45 5.04
CA GLY A 182 -5.66 -11.22 3.84
C GLY A 182 -7.09 -11.70 3.78
N ALA A 183 -7.63 -11.75 2.58
CA ALA A 183 -8.83 -12.53 2.31
C ALA A 183 -8.41 -14.01 2.29
N GLU A 184 -8.82 -14.77 3.31
CA GLU A 184 -8.32 -16.12 3.57
C GLU A 184 -6.82 -16.12 3.96
N ALA A 185 -6.49 -15.36 4.99
CA ALA A 185 -5.14 -15.32 5.58
C ALA A 185 -4.84 -16.60 6.39
N PHE A 186 -3.56 -16.98 6.47
CA PHE A 186 -3.10 -18.09 7.28
C PHE A 186 -1.66 -17.88 7.76
N THR A 187 -1.32 -18.59 8.83
CA THR A 187 0.07 -18.73 9.28
C THR A 187 0.44 -20.21 9.31
N LYS A 188 1.47 -20.59 8.55
CA LYS A 188 2.06 -21.94 8.57
C LYS A 188 3.47 -21.87 9.14
N ALA A 189 3.66 -22.44 10.33
CA ALA A 189 4.88 -22.28 11.12
C ALA A 189 5.20 -20.79 11.35
N LYS A 190 6.29 -20.28 10.78
CA LYS A 190 6.71 -18.87 10.90
C LYS A 190 6.42 -18.03 9.64
N HIS A 191 5.62 -18.55 8.72
CA HIS A 191 5.30 -17.88 7.47
C HIS A 191 3.82 -17.49 7.44
N TRP A 192 3.56 -16.21 7.25
CA TRP A 192 2.23 -15.67 7.02
C TRP A 192 1.99 -15.52 5.52
N GLY A 193 0.76 -15.77 5.09
CA GLY A 193 0.33 -15.55 3.71
C GLY A 193 -1.19 -15.48 3.60
N THR A 194 -1.66 -15.36 2.36
CA THR A 194 -3.10 -15.34 2.06
C THR A 194 -3.41 -16.03 0.74
N ASP A 195 -4.59 -16.65 0.63
CA ASP A 195 -5.00 -17.40 -0.55
C ASP A 195 -5.50 -16.48 -1.68
N LYS A 196 -6.39 -15.55 -1.34
CA LYS A 196 -7.15 -14.77 -2.33
C LYS A 196 -6.51 -13.44 -2.66
N ALA A 197 -6.39 -12.58 -1.65
CA ALA A 197 -5.92 -11.21 -1.84
C ALA A 197 -5.27 -10.68 -0.57
N LEU A 198 -4.19 -9.92 -0.77
CA LEU A 198 -3.59 -9.12 0.27
C LEU A 198 -4.45 -7.89 0.52
N ILE A 199 -4.67 -7.55 1.79
CA ILE A 199 -5.40 -6.36 2.19
C ILE A 199 -4.43 -5.47 3.00
N ILE A 200 -4.24 -4.23 2.58
CA ILE A 200 -3.41 -3.25 3.29
C ILE A 200 -4.31 -2.18 3.91
N ASP A 201 -4.23 -2.00 5.22
CA ASP A 201 -4.90 -0.92 5.94
C ASP A 201 -4.07 0.38 5.86
N ALA A 202 -4.45 1.25 4.93
CA ALA A 202 -3.86 2.56 4.71
C ALA A 202 -4.77 3.70 5.21
N ARG A 203 -5.75 3.39 6.07
CA ARG A 203 -6.57 4.41 6.74
C ARG A 203 -5.70 5.19 7.72
N MET A 204 -6.07 6.44 7.98
CA MET A 204 -5.47 7.24 9.03
C MET A 204 -5.72 6.61 10.40
N LYS A 205 -4.69 6.55 11.23
CA LYS A 205 -4.77 6.12 12.64
C LYS A 205 -4.74 7.33 13.58
N THR A 206 -5.34 7.20 14.75
CA THR A 206 -5.45 8.28 15.76
C THR A 206 -4.11 8.83 16.24
N TYR A 207 -3.07 8.01 16.18
CA TYR A 207 -1.71 8.34 16.63
C TYR A 207 -0.78 8.85 15.50
N GLN A 208 -1.29 8.96 14.27
CA GLN A 208 -0.56 9.59 13.17
C GLN A 208 -0.75 11.10 13.23
N ALA A 209 0.30 11.83 12.85
CA ALA A 209 0.20 13.27 12.70
C ALA A 209 -0.93 13.61 11.70
N PRO A 210 -1.71 14.67 11.94
CA PRO A 210 -2.68 15.13 10.95
C PRO A 210 -1.96 15.51 9.65
N PRO A 211 -2.62 15.37 8.50
CA PRO A 211 -2.07 15.86 7.25
C PRO A 211 -1.80 17.37 7.35
N LEU A 212 -0.74 17.82 6.68
CA LEU A 212 -0.46 19.24 6.52
C LEU A 212 -1.34 19.78 5.39
N ASP A 213 -2.33 20.60 5.75
CA ASP A 213 -3.14 21.32 4.79
C ASP A 213 -2.46 22.68 4.47
N PRO A 214 -2.31 23.05 3.19
CA PRO A 214 -1.83 24.37 2.82
C PRO A 214 -2.74 25.46 3.38
N ASP A 215 -2.15 26.56 3.84
CA ASP A 215 -2.92 27.74 4.23
C ASP A 215 -3.40 28.48 2.96
N PRO A 216 -4.73 28.55 2.71
CA PRO A 216 -5.25 29.15 1.48
C PRO A 216 -4.86 30.63 1.29
N GLU A 217 -4.65 31.36 2.39
CA GLU A 217 -4.23 32.78 2.30
C GLU A 217 -2.75 32.89 1.97
N VAL A 218 -1.93 31.94 2.43
CA VAL A 218 -0.52 31.87 2.03
C VAL A 218 -0.40 31.45 0.57
N GLU A 219 -1.18 30.46 0.11
CA GLU A 219 -1.21 30.05 -1.30
C GLU A 219 -1.55 31.24 -2.21
N LYS A 220 -2.64 31.96 -1.93
CA LYS A 220 -3.02 33.16 -2.69
C LYS A 220 -1.92 34.21 -2.73
N ARG A 221 -1.20 34.40 -1.62
CA ARG A 221 -0.08 35.35 -1.56
C ARG A 221 1.08 34.90 -2.43
N VAL A 222 1.41 33.62 -2.44
CA VAL A 222 2.47 33.07 -3.31
C VAL A 222 2.05 33.14 -4.78
N ASP A 223 0.81 32.79 -5.11
CA ASP A 223 0.26 32.89 -6.46
C ASP A 223 0.31 34.34 -6.99
N ALA A 224 0.03 35.32 -6.13
CA ALA A 224 0.14 36.74 -6.49
C ALA A 224 1.59 37.17 -6.78
N LEU A 225 2.58 36.58 -6.12
CA LEU A 225 4.00 36.83 -6.41
C LEU A 225 4.45 36.17 -7.72
N ALA A 226 3.83 35.04 -8.08
CA ALA A 226 4.06 34.31 -9.33
C ALA A 226 3.29 34.90 -10.53
N ALA A 227 2.33 35.80 -10.30
CA ALA A 227 1.58 36.47 -11.35
C ALA A 227 2.47 37.35 -12.24
N SER A 228 2.02 37.64 -13.47
CA SER A 228 2.76 38.47 -14.42
C SER A 228 3.13 39.85 -13.83
N GLY A 229 4.43 40.18 -13.86
CA GLY A 229 4.99 41.39 -13.24
C GLY A 229 5.35 41.23 -11.75
N GLY A 230 5.05 40.08 -11.14
CA GLY A 230 5.45 39.73 -9.79
C GLY A 230 6.91 39.28 -9.69
N PRO A 231 7.50 39.32 -8.48
CA PRO A 231 8.92 39.02 -8.28
C PRO A 231 9.30 37.56 -8.51
N LEU A 232 8.32 36.65 -8.54
CA LEU A 232 8.52 35.23 -8.80
C LEU A 232 8.02 34.79 -10.18
N TYR A 233 7.57 35.74 -11.03
CA TYR A 233 7.03 35.44 -12.35
C TYR A 233 8.05 34.69 -13.23
N GLY A 234 7.65 33.52 -13.73
CA GLY A 234 8.48 32.67 -14.58
C GLY A 234 9.52 31.84 -13.82
N ILE A 235 9.55 31.92 -12.49
CA ILE A 235 10.34 31.06 -11.61
C ILE A 235 9.46 29.94 -11.04
N ILE A 236 8.27 30.31 -10.56
CA ILE A 236 7.17 29.42 -10.16
C ILE A 236 5.89 29.82 -10.88
#